data_AF-A0A1T4VYC2-F1
#
_entry.id   AF-A0A1T4VYC2-F1
#
_cell.length_a   1.000
_cell.length_b   1.000
_cell.length_c   1.000
_cell.angle_alpha   90.00
_cell.angle_beta   90.00
_cell.angle_gamma   90.00
#
_symmetry.space_group_name_H-M   'P 1'
#
loop_
_entity.id
_entity.type
_entity.pdbx_description
1 polymer ?
#
loop_
_entity_poly.entity_id
_entity_poly.type
_entity_poly.pdbx_seq_one_letter_code
_entity_poly.pdbx_strand_id
1 'polypeptide(L)' 'MRKELVYLTRVVIFLVIASLIGIILKQTGVIPGGNYNFIMVSMLVVAYILLMIVLFLRRKLIK' A
#
# COMPACT_ATOMS: atom_id res chain seq x y z
N MET A 1 -2.74 -13.53 16.05
CA MET A 1 -1.86 -12.34 16.04
C MET A 1 -0.66 -12.41 15.10
N ARG A 2 0.33 -13.30 15.27
CA ARG A 2 1.55 -13.27 14.39
C ARG A 2 1.25 -13.56 12.90
N LYS A 3 0.34 -14.50 12.60
CA LYS A 3 -0.10 -14.82 11.22
C LYS A 3 -0.86 -13.66 10.56
N GLU A 4 -1.74 -12.98 11.30
CA GLU A 4 -2.52 -11.82 10.83
C GLU A 4 -1.61 -10.64 10.51
N LEU A 5 -0.58 -10.40 11.34
CA LEU A 5 0.40 -9.35 11.10
C LEU A 5 1.19 -9.58 9.80
N VAL A 6 1.59 -10.83 9.55
CA VAL A 6 2.27 -11.24 8.30
C VAL A 6 1.35 -11.06 7.09
N TYR A 7 0.06 -11.42 7.22
CA TYR A 7 -0.93 -11.21 6.18
C TYR A 7 -1.12 -9.72 5.87
N LEU A 8 -1.34 -8.89 6.88
CA LEU A 8 -1.46 -7.43 6.72
C LEU A 8 -0.22 -6.83 6.05
N THR A 9 0.97 -7.29 6.42
CA THR A 9 2.22 -6.82 5.82
C THR A 9 2.29 -7.16 4.33
N ARG A 10 1.86 -8.38 3.94
CA ARG A 10 1.74 -8.76 2.53
C ARG A 10 0.75 -7.89 1.76
N VAL A 11 -0.40 -7.56 2.36
CA VAL A 11 -1.40 -6.67 1.74
C VAL A 11 -0.82 -5.28 1.51
N VAL A 12 -0.08 -4.73 2.48
CA VAL A 12 0.61 -3.44 2.33
C VAL A 12 1.61 -3.48 1.18
N ILE A 13 2.47 -4.51 1.13
CA ILE A 13 3.45 -4.67 0.05
C ILE A 13 2.76 -4.74 -1.32
N PHE A 14 1.67 -5.51 -1.41
CA PHE A 14 0.91 -5.64 -2.65
C PHE A 14 0.33 -4.30 -3.11
N LEU A 15 -0.28 -3.52 -2.20
CA LEU A 15 -0.82 -2.20 -2.51
C LEU A 15 0.26 -1.21 -3.00
N VAL A 16 1.44 -1.24 -2.37
CA VAL A 16 2.56 -0.39 -2.78
C VAL A 16 3.05 -0.77 -4.18
N ILE A 17 3.25 -2.06 -4.46
CA ILE A 17 3.69 -2.54 -5.77
C ILE A 17 2.67 -2.18 -6.84
N ALA A 18 1.38 -2.43 -6.60
CA ALA A 18 0.32 -2.12 -7.54
C ALA A 18 0.26 -0.61 -7.85
N SER A 19 0.43 0.24 -6.84
CA SER A 19 0.47 1.69 -7.05
C SER A 19 1.70 2.13 -7.85
N LEU A 20 2.89 1.59 -7.56
CA LEU A 20 4.11 1.88 -8.33
C LEU A 20 3.99 1.46 -9.80
N ILE A 21 3.45 0.26 -10.07
CA ILE A 21 3.18 -0.20 -11.43
C ILE A 21 2.20 0.74 -12.12
N GLY A 22 1.12 1.13 -11.45
CA GLY A 22 0.18 2.12 -11.99
C GLY A 22 0.87 3.43 -12.36
N ILE A 23 1.76 3.93 -11.51
CA ILE A 23 2.46 5.21 -11.73
C ILE A 23 3.36 5.10 -12.96
N ILE A 24 4.08 4.00 -13.10
CA ILE A 24 4.93 3.71 -14.26
C ILE A 24 4.07 3.63 -15.53
N LEU A 25 2.96 2.88 -15.51
CA LEU A 25 2.05 2.75 -16.66
C LEU A 25 1.41 4.07 -17.07
N LYS A 26 1.17 4.97 -16.10
CA LYS A 26 0.73 6.34 -16.40
C LYS A 26 1.86 7.16 -17.03
N GLN A 27 3.09 7.07 -16.49
CA GLN A 27 4.24 7.80 -17.03
C GLN A 27 4.59 7.37 -18.46
N THR A 28 4.43 6.08 -18.79
CA THR A 28 4.65 5.54 -20.14
C THR A 28 3.48 5.79 -21.09
N GLY A 29 2.42 6.46 -20.66
CA GLY A 29 1.25 6.78 -21.48
C GLY A 29 0.36 5.59 -21.80
N VAL A 30 0.56 4.44 -21.15
CA VAL A 30 -0.27 3.23 -21.32
C VAL A 30 -1.66 3.44 -20.70
N ILE A 31 -1.75 4.24 -19.64
CA ILE A 31 -3.02 4.56 -18.95
C ILE A 31 -3.26 6.07 -19.02
N PRO A 32 -4.48 6.53 -19.37
CA PRO A 32 -4.78 7.96 -19.48
C PRO A 32 -4.56 8.68 -18.15
N GLY A 33 -3.93 9.87 -18.22
CA GLY A 33 -3.41 10.60 -17.06
C GLY A 33 -4.43 11.28 -16.14
N GLY A 34 -5.73 10.97 -16.25
CA GLY A 34 -6.82 11.56 -15.47
C GLY A 34 -6.87 11.12 -14.01
N ASN A 35 -8.05 10.73 -13.50
CA ASN A 35 -8.27 10.36 -12.09
C ASN A 35 -7.41 9.20 -11.57
N TYR A 36 -6.69 8.49 -12.43
CA TYR A 36 -5.75 7.43 -12.05
C TYR A 36 -4.67 7.93 -11.09
N ASN A 37 -4.19 9.17 -11.23
CA ASN A 37 -3.22 9.74 -10.29
C ASN A 37 -3.78 9.81 -8.87
N PHE A 38 -5.04 10.24 -8.74
CA PHE A 38 -5.73 10.32 -7.46
C PHE A 38 -5.95 8.92 -6.85
N ILE A 39 -6.29 7.93 -7.68
CA ILE A 39 -6.47 6.54 -7.25
C ILE A 39 -5.15 5.94 -6.73
N MET A 40 -4.04 6.15 -7.45
CA MET A 40 -2.72 5.63 -7.06
C MET A 40 -2.21 6.25 -5.77
N VAL A 41 -2.38 7.57 -5.62
CA VAL A 41 -2.04 8.28 -4.39
C VAL A 41 -2.93 7.82 -3.24
N SER A 42 -4.23 7.64 -3.46
CA SER A 42 -5.16 7.11 -2.44
C SER A 42 -4.77 5.70 -2.00
N MET A 43 -4.36 4.82 -2.92
CA MET A 43 -3.83 3.49 -2.61
C MET A 43 -2.56 3.56 -1.74
N LEU A 44 -1.64 4.49 -2.01
CA LEU A 44 -0.45 4.68 -1.18
C LEU A 44 -0.80 5.17 0.22
N VAL A 45 -1.77 6.08 0.35
CA VAL A 45 -2.25 6.57 1.65
C VAL A 45 -2.85 5.42 2.46
N VAL A 46 -3.68 4.57 1.84
CA VAL A 46 -4.24 3.38 2.52
C VAL A 46 -3.13 2.42 2.94
N ALA A 47 -2.15 2.16 2.07
CA ALA A 47 -1.02 1.30 2.39
C ALA A 47 -0.21 1.85 3.58
N TYR A 48 -0.01 3.17 3.65
CA TYR A 48 0.69 3.83 4.76
C TYR A 48 -0.07 3.71 6.09
N ILE A 49 -1.39 3.92 6.08
CA ILE A 49 -2.23 3.76 7.28
C ILE A 49 -2.17 2.30 7.77
N LEU A 50 -2.27 1.33 6.87
CA LEU A 50 -2.15 -0.08 7.21
C LEU A 50 -0.75 -0.41 7.78
N LEU A 51 0.31 0.16 7.23
CA LEU A 51 1.67 0.01 7.76
C LEU A 51 1.78 0.56 9.19
N MET A 52 1.20 1.73 9.47
CA MET A 52 1.15 2.33 10.81
C MET A 52 0.44 1.40 11.81
N ILE A 53 -0.70 0.82 11.42
CA ILE A 53 -1.44 -0.16 12.24
C ILE A 53 -0.59 -1.41 12.50
N VAL A 54 0.09 -1.94 11.48
CA VAL A 54 0.99 -3.09 11.63
C VAL A 54 2.13 -2.78 12.60
N LEU A 55 2.76 -1.61 12.49
CA LEU A 55 3.84 -1.21 13.40
C LEU A 55 3.34 -1.04 14.84
N PHE A 56 2.15 -0.46 15.02
CA PHE A 56 1.52 -0.30 16.32
C PHE A 56 1.20 -1.66 16.98
N LEU A 57 0.56 -2.56 16.23
CA LEU A 57 0.25 -3.92 16.69
C LEU A 57 1.52 -4.71 17.00
N ARG A 58 2.57 -4.57 16.17
CA ARG A 58 3.87 -5.21 16.41
C ARG A 58 4.50 -4.71 17.71
N ARG A 59 4.47 -3.39 17.99
CA ARG A 59 4.98 -2.82 19.25
C ARG A 59 4.21 -3.33 20.46
N LYS A 60 2.88 -3.50 20.36
CA LYS A 60 2.04 -4.02 21.44
C LYS A 60 2.26 -5.52 21.72
N LEU A 61 2.67 -6.29 20.71
CA LEU A 61 2.96 -7.73 20.81
C LEU A 61 4.38 -8.07 21.32
N ILE A 62 5.29 -7.09 21.33
CA ILE A 62 6.69 -7.26 21.80
C ILE A 62 6.84 -6.83 23.27
N LYS A 63 5.89 -6.04 23.80
CA LYS A 63 5.73 -5.78 25.23
C LYS A 63 4.87 -6.87 25.86
#